data_AF-A0ABD0KMY1-F1
#
_entry.id   AF-A0ABD0KMY1-F1
#
_cell.length_a   1.000
_cell.length_b   1.000
_cell.length_c   1.000
_cell.angle_alpha   90.00
_cell.angle_beta   90.00
_cell.angle_gamma   90.00
#
_symmetry.space_group_name_H-M   'P 1'
#
loop_
_entity.id
_entity.type
_entity.pdbx_description
1 polymer ?
#
loop_
_entity_poly.entity_id
_entity_poly.type
_entity_poly.pdbx_seq_one_letter_code
_entity_poly.pdbx_strand_id
1 'polypeptide(L)'
;MSQSKSAVKIWDIKATQAALGGDVCTSLLFAHAIGGCDTTSSVFSVGKVQPLKKLIESSDFQQQAAVFLAQSTAKAVKKAGEKALVQLLGGESKDTLDSLRHVKYMQKLSSHSGTMAVQPQKLPPTSSAAKFHSKRVYLQVQEWKHLREALSPTA
;
A
#
# COMPACT_ATOMS: atom_id res chain seq x y z
N MET A 1 40.01 18.69 -16.57
CA MET A 1 38.65 18.12 -16.76
C MET A 1 37.71 18.82 -15.80
N SER A 2 36.87 19.73 -16.32
CA SER A 2 35.88 20.46 -15.51
C SER A 2 34.73 19.52 -15.17
N GLN A 3 34.53 19.22 -13.88
CA GLN A 3 33.34 18.51 -13.44
C GLN A 3 32.13 19.43 -13.58
N SER A 4 31.23 19.08 -14.50
CA SER A 4 29.91 19.71 -14.60
C SER A 4 29.15 19.51 -13.29
N LYS A 5 28.84 20.61 -12.59
CA LYS A 5 27.91 20.58 -11.45
C LYS A 5 26.56 20.11 -11.96
N SER A 6 26.08 18.94 -11.52
CA SER A 6 24.75 18.47 -11.91
C SER A 6 23.71 19.49 -11.45
N ALA A 7 22.84 19.93 -12.36
CA ALA A 7 21.76 20.87 -12.04
C ALA A 7 20.93 20.36 -10.86
N VAL A 8 20.63 21.24 -9.91
CA VAL A 8 19.76 20.92 -8.77
C VAL A 8 18.38 20.62 -9.30
N LYS A 9 17.86 19.43 -8.98
CA LYS A 9 16.52 19.02 -9.39
C LYS A 9 15.49 19.67 -8.46
N ILE A 10 14.71 20.60 -9.00
CA ILE A 10 13.61 21.28 -8.29
C ILE A 10 12.30 20.61 -8.69
N TRP A 11 11.47 20.29 -7.71
CA TRP A 11 10.16 19.69 -7.92
C TRP A 11 9.07 20.71 -7.60
N ASP A 12 8.23 21.00 -8.59
CA ASP A 12 7.03 21.79 -8.37
C ASP A 12 5.93 20.90 -7.77
N ILE A 13 5.68 21.11 -6.48
CA ILE A 13 4.66 20.37 -5.73
C ILE A 13 3.26 20.66 -6.27
N LYS A 14 2.97 21.90 -6.68
CA LYS A 14 1.65 22.29 -7.21
C LYS A 14 1.41 21.65 -8.57
N ALA A 15 2.41 21.66 -9.45
CA ALA A 15 2.33 20.96 -10.73
C ALA A 15 2.16 19.45 -10.54
N THR A 16 2.86 18.87 -9.56
CA THR A 16 2.74 17.44 -9.22
C THR A 16 1.34 17.10 -8.70
N GLN A 17 0.78 17.93 -7.82
CA GLN A 17 -0.59 17.76 -7.31
C GLN A 17 -1.62 17.86 -8.43
N ALA A 18 -1.47 18.86 -9.32
CA ALA A 18 -2.35 19.03 -10.48
C ALA A 18 -2.28 17.82 -11.43
N ALA A 19 -1.09 17.27 -11.66
CA ALA A 19 -0.91 16.09 -12.51
C ALA A 19 -1.49 14.80 -11.89
N LEU A 20 -1.42 14.64 -10.56
CA LEU A 20 -1.96 13.46 -9.87
C LEU A 20 -3.48 13.51 -9.69
N GLY A 21 -4.04 14.72 -9.56
CA GLY A 21 -5.46 14.91 -9.27
C GLY A 21 -5.83 14.78 -7.79
N GLY A 22 -6.97 15.37 -7.42
CA GLY A 22 -7.42 15.49 -6.03
C GLY A 22 -7.68 14.15 -5.33
N ASP A 23 -8.27 13.19 -6.04
CA ASP A 23 -8.64 11.89 -5.47
C ASP A 23 -7.41 11.05 -5.08
N VAL A 24 -6.42 11.00 -5.98
CA VAL A 24 -5.15 10.32 -5.72
C VAL A 24 -4.41 11.02 -4.59
N CYS A 25 -4.34 12.36 -4.62
CA CYS A 25 -3.70 13.15 -3.58
C CYS A 25 -4.32 12.90 -2.19
N THR A 26 -5.64 12.79 -2.10
CA THR A 26 -6.35 12.49 -0.86
C THR A 26 -6.02 11.09 -0.35
N SER A 27 -5.79 10.14 -1.25
CA SER A 27 -5.50 8.74 -0.94
C SER A 27 -4.00 8.45 -0.70
N LEU A 28 -3.11 9.45 -0.84
CA LEU A 28 -1.66 9.25 -0.66
C LEU A 28 -1.29 8.75 0.74
N LEU A 29 -1.99 9.20 1.78
CA LEU A 29 -1.77 8.74 3.16
C LEU A 29 -1.96 7.23 3.26
N PHE A 30 -3.02 6.70 2.65
CA PHE A 30 -3.28 5.28 2.59
C PHE A 30 -2.19 4.54 1.81
N ALA A 31 -1.85 4.99 0.60
CA ALA A 31 -0.81 4.36 -0.22
C ALA A 31 0.56 4.31 0.48
N HIS A 32 0.92 5.38 1.18
CA HIS A 32 2.16 5.45 1.94
C HIS A 32 2.16 4.47 3.11
N ALA A 33 1.10 4.44 3.91
CA ALA A 33 1.02 3.55 5.07
C ALA A 33 0.86 2.07 4.67
N ILE A 34 0.05 1.73 3.66
CA ILE A 34 -0.17 0.33 3.26
C ILE A 34 1.07 -0.31 2.64
N GLY A 35 1.85 0.47 1.87
CA GLY A 35 3.13 0.05 1.29
C GLY A 35 4.27 -0.05 2.31
N GLY A 36 4.10 0.55 3.49
CA GLY A 36 5.08 0.62 4.56
C GLY A 36 5.70 2.02 4.68
N CYS A 37 5.66 2.55 5.89
CA CYS A 37 6.32 3.79 6.31
C CYS A 37 7.10 3.54 7.62
N ASP A 38 7.54 4.60 8.30
CA ASP A 38 8.32 4.47 9.54
C ASP A 38 7.56 3.74 10.67
N THR A 39 6.22 3.77 10.64
CA THR A 39 5.35 3.18 11.67
C THR A 39 4.59 1.94 11.20
N THR A 40 4.64 1.62 9.90
CA THR A 40 3.99 0.42 9.33
C THR A 40 4.98 -0.41 8.55
N SER A 41 4.98 -1.72 8.79
CA SER A 41 5.86 -2.67 8.11
C SER A 41 5.58 -2.71 6.60
N SER A 42 6.61 -2.69 5.76
CA SER A 42 6.46 -2.97 4.34
C SER A 42 6.16 -4.46 4.09
N VAL A 43 5.31 -4.76 3.11
CA VAL A 43 5.08 -6.13 2.65
C VAL A 43 6.16 -6.51 1.66
N PHE A 44 6.83 -7.65 1.89
CA PHE A 44 7.84 -8.15 0.97
C PHE A 44 7.27 -8.28 -0.45
N SER A 45 8.07 -7.93 -1.48
CA SER A 45 7.72 -7.83 -2.91
C SER A 45 6.81 -6.66 -3.33
N VAL A 46 6.29 -5.88 -2.39
CA VAL A 46 5.57 -4.63 -2.67
C VAL A 46 6.54 -3.45 -2.62
N GLY A 47 6.85 -2.87 -3.78
CA GLY A 47 7.69 -1.68 -3.88
C GLY A 47 6.94 -0.39 -3.56
N LYS A 48 7.64 0.67 -3.11
CA LYS A 48 7.06 1.97 -2.72
C LYS A 48 6.15 2.61 -3.78
N VAL A 49 6.47 2.40 -5.04
CA VAL A 49 5.72 2.97 -6.17
C VAL A 49 4.45 2.17 -6.49
N GLN A 50 4.36 0.89 -6.09
CA GLN A 50 3.24 0.03 -6.47
C GLN A 50 1.89 0.50 -5.90
N PRO A 51 1.75 0.88 -4.61
CA PRO A 51 0.49 1.43 -4.09
C PRO A 51 0.05 2.70 -4.80
N LEU A 52 0.99 3.58 -5.16
CA LEU A 52 0.68 4.80 -5.91
C LEU A 52 0.17 4.48 -7.31
N LYS A 53 0.84 3.58 -8.03
CA LYS A 53 0.37 3.12 -9.36
C LYS A 53 -1.02 2.50 -9.27
N LYS A 54 -1.25 1.65 -8.26
CA LYS A 54 -2.58 1.05 -8.03
C LYS A 54 -3.66 2.09 -7.73
N LEU A 55 -3.36 3.16 -7.00
CA LEU A 55 -4.31 4.27 -6.81
C LEU A 55 -4.65 4.99 -8.12
N ILE A 56 -3.69 5.13 -9.03
CA ILE A 56 -3.91 5.78 -10.33
C ILE A 56 -4.72 4.87 -11.26
N GLU A 57 -4.46 3.57 -11.25
CA GLU A 57 -4.97 2.63 -12.25
C GLU A 57 -6.26 1.90 -11.84
N SER A 58 -6.60 1.84 -10.54
CA SER A 58 -7.66 0.96 -10.04
C SER A 58 -8.67 1.68 -9.14
N SER A 59 -9.91 1.79 -9.62
CA SER A 59 -11.06 2.25 -8.83
C SER A 59 -11.34 1.35 -7.63
N ASP A 60 -11.17 0.02 -7.77
CA ASP A 60 -11.30 -0.90 -6.65
C ASP A 60 -10.29 -0.62 -5.54
N PHE A 61 -9.04 -0.28 -5.89
CA PHE A 61 -8.01 0.09 -4.92
C PHE A 61 -8.34 1.43 -4.25
N GLN A 62 -8.85 2.40 -5.01
CA GLN A 62 -9.34 3.68 -4.48
C GLN A 62 -10.50 3.49 -3.50
N GLN A 63 -11.43 2.56 -3.78
CA GLN A 63 -12.50 2.21 -2.83
C GLN A 63 -11.95 1.65 -1.52
N GLN A 64 -10.89 0.85 -1.57
CA GLN A 64 -10.24 0.37 -0.35
C GLN A 64 -9.61 1.55 0.41
N ALA A 65 -8.93 2.46 -0.29
CA ALA A 65 -8.36 3.66 0.31
C ALA A 65 -9.42 4.52 1.03
N ALA A 66 -10.59 4.69 0.42
CA ALA A 66 -11.70 5.46 1.00
C ALA A 66 -12.14 4.91 2.37
N VAL A 67 -12.13 3.57 2.56
CA VAL A 67 -12.43 2.96 3.87
C VAL A 67 -11.41 3.40 4.92
N PHE A 68 -10.14 3.52 4.56
CA PHE A 68 -9.09 3.93 5.51
C PHE A 68 -9.11 5.43 5.81
N LEU A 69 -9.66 6.25 4.91
CA LEU A 69 -9.78 7.70 5.07
C LEU A 69 -11.05 8.10 5.84
N ALA A 70 -12.06 7.25 5.87
CA ALA A 70 -13.31 7.44 6.60
C ALA A 70 -13.22 6.92 8.06
N GLN A 71 -14.17 7.33 8.90
CA GLN A 71 -14.39 6.72 10.21
C GLN A 71 -15.02 5.34 10.02
N SER A 72 -14.17 4.32 9.93
CA SER A 72 -14.55 2.97 9.53
C SER A 72 -14.51 1.98 10.68
N THR A 73 -15.41 0.99 10.63
CA THR A 73 -15.38 -0.11 11.60
C THR A 73 -14.15 -0.99 11.41
N ALA A 74 -13.69 -1.61 12.50
CA ALA A 74 -12.60 -2.57 12.45
C ALA A 74 -12.87 -3.75 11.50
N LYS A 75 -14.14 -4.10 11.22
CA LYS A 75 -14.49 -5.15 10.25
C LYS A 75 -14.29 -4.66 8.82
N ALA A 76 -14.71 -3.43 8.51
CA ALA A 76 -14.53 -2.82 7.20
C ALA A 76 -13.04 -2.65 6.86
N VAL A 77 -12.25 -2.10 7.80
CA VAL A 77 -10.80 -1.90 7.64
C VAL A 77 -10.07 -3.21 7.33
N LYS A 78 -10.41 -4.31 8.04
CA LYS A 78 -9.81 -5.63 7.78
C LYS A 78 -10.10 -6.11 6.36
N LYS A 79 -11.38 -6.06 5.96
CA LYS A 79 -11.81 -6.51 4.64
C LYS A 79 -11.18 -5.67 3.53
N ALA A 80 -11.15 -4.35 3.69
CA ALA A 80 -10.56 -3.45 2.71
C ALA A 80 -9.04 -3.62 2.60
N GLY A 81 -8.35 -3.75 3.73
CA GLY A 81 -6.91 -3.97 3.73
C GLY A 81 -6.50 -5.32 3.15
N GLU A 82 -7.28 -6.39 3.40
CA GLU A 82 -7.06 -7.69 2.75
C GLU A 82 -7.20 -7.58 1.23
N LYS A 83 -8.28 -6.97 0.74
CA LYS A 83 -8.49 -6.72 -0.70
C LYS A 83 -7.37 -5.89 -1.32
N ALA A 84 -6.95 -4.81 -0.64
CA ALA A 84 -5.85 -3.98 -1.10
C ALA A 84 -4.54 -4.77 -1.22
N LEU A 85 -4.22 -5.61 -0.24
CA LEU A 85 -3.02 -6.45 -0.26
C LEU A 85 -3.08 -7.52 -1.36
N VAL A 86 -4.24 -8.13 -1.61
CA VAL A 86 -4.43 -9.07 -2.74
C VAL A 86 -4.08 -8.38 -4.05
N GLN A 87 -4.58 -7.16 -4.29
CA GLN A 87 -4.29 -6.41 -5.52
C GLN A 87 -2.81 -5.99 -5.63
N LEU A 88 -2.18 -5.61 -4.52
CA LEU A 88 -0.75 -5.25 -4.49
C LEU A 88 0.16 -6.46 -4.78
N LEU A 89 -0.28 -7.65 -4.40
CA LEU A 89 0.46 -8.91 -4.62
C LEU A 89 0.09 -9.60 -5.94
N GLY A 90 -0.68 -8.90 -6.79
CA GLY A 90 -1.06 -9.35 -8.13
C GLY A 90 -2.10 -10.46 -8.15
N GLY A 91 -2.96 -10.55 -7.12
CA GLY A 91 -4.15 -11.40 -7.14
C GLY A 91 -5.36 -10.70 -7.77
N GLU A 92 -6.40 -11.49 -8.05
CA GLU A 92 -7.67 -11.03 -8.61
C GLU A 92 -8.66 -10.61 -7.52
N SER A 93 -9.72 -9.87 -7.87
CA SER A 93 -10.71 -9.35 -6.90
C SER A 93 -11.48 -10.45 -6.13
N LYS A 94 -11.50 -11.68 -6.65
CA LYS A 94 -12.11 -12.86 -5.99
C LYS A 94 -11.16 -13.60 -5.05
N ASP A 95 -9.85 -13.32 -5.15
CA ASP A 95 -8.86 -14.01 -4.35
C ASP A 95 -8.91 -13.55 -2.90
N THR A 96 -8.54 -14.47 -2.01
CA THR A 96 -8.20 -14.18 -0.61
C THR A 96 -6.69 -14.20 -0.47
N LEU A 97 -6.16 -13.62 0.61
CA LEU A 97 -4.73 -13.72 0.85
C LEU A 97 -4.28 -15.16 1.05
N ASP A 98 -5.10 -15.99 1.70
CA ASP A 98 -4.78 -17.40 1.94
C ASP A 98 -4.80 -18.23 0.64
N SER A 99 -5.76 -18.00 -0.26
CA SER A 99 -5.79 -18.66 -1.58
C SER A 99 -4.61 -18.21 -2.44
N LEU A 100 -4.31 -16.91 -2.47
CA LEU A 100 -3.16 -16.36 -3.19
C LEU A 100 -1.85 -16.91 -2.60
N ARG A 101 -1.74 -17.04 -1.28
CA ARG A 101 -0.60 -17.62 -0.59
C ARG A 101 -0.36 -19.06 -1.03
N HIS A 102 -1.41 -19.87 -1.06
CA HIS A 102 -1.33 -21.25 -1.53
C HIS A 102 -0.87 -21.34 -2.99
N VAL A 103 -1.48 -20.56 -3.89
CA VAL A 103 -1.09 -20.52 -5.31
C VAL A 103 0.38 -20.13 -5.49
N LYS A 104 0.84 -19.05 -4.82
CA LYS A 104 2.25 -18.60 -4.90
C LYS A 104 3.21 -19.63 -4.31
N TYR A 105 2.80 -20.37 -3.28
CA TYR A 105 3.58 -21.47 -2.72
C TYR A 105 3.75 -22.61 -3.73
N MET A 106 2.67 -23.07 -4.34
CA MET A 106 2.70 -24.13 -5.35
C MET A 106 3.54 -23.74 -6.57
N GLN A 107 3.41 -22.51 -7.06
CA GLN A 107 4.24 -21.98 -8.15
C GLN A 107 5.74 -22.00 -7.80
N LYS A 108 6.10 -21.65 -6.56
CA LYS A 108 7.49 -21.70 -6.12
C LYS A 108 8.02 -23.12 -6.03
N LEU A 109 7.22 -24.06 -5.54
CA LEU A 109 7.60 -25.48 -5.52
C LEU A 109 7.86 -26.02 -6.93
N SER A 110 7.03 -25.65 -7.91
CA SER A 110 7.21 -26.11 -9.30
C SER A 110 8.42 -25.50 -10.01
N SER A 111 8.85 -24.29 -9.61
CA SER A 111 9.94 -23.56 -10.28
C SER A 111 11.33 -23.80 -9.69
N HIS A 112 11.45 -24.39 -8.50
CA HIS A 112 12.76 -24.69 -7.90
C HIS A 112 13.11 -26.16 -8.12
N SER A 113 14.36 -26.43 -8.52
CA SER A 113 14.94 -27.76 -8.33
C SER A 113 14.83 -28.08 -6.84
N GLY A 114 14.27 -29.24 -6.48
CA GLY A 114 13.69 -29.60 -5.17
C GLY A 114 14.61 -29.57 -3.93
N THR A 115 15.69 -28.80 -3.95
CA THR A 115 16.68 -28.64 -2.88
C THR A 115 16.57 -27.31 -2.11
N MET A 116 15.76 -26.33 -2.57
CA MET A 116 15.62 -25.04 -1.87
C MET A 116 14.26 -24.89 -1.17
N ALA A 117 14.31 -24.69 0.15
CA ALA A 117 13.13 -24.39 0.96
C ALA A 117 12.48 -23.06 0.53
N VAL A 118 11.14 -23.05 0.46
CA VAL A 118 10.38 -21.82 0.16
C VAL A 118 10.46 -20.86 1.34
N GLN A 119 11.12 -19.73 1.12
CA GLN A 119 11.26 -18.66 2.10
C GLN A 119 9.89 -18.02 2.43
N PRO A 120 9.41 -18.06 3.69
CA PRO A 120 8.06 -17.61 4.06
C PRO A 120 7.77 -16.14 3.72
N GLN A 121 8.77 -15.27 3.79
CA GLN A 121 8.66 -13.84 3.44
C GLN A 121 8.37 -13.62 1.96
N LYS A 122 8.71 -14.57 1.07
CA LYS A 122 8.40 -14.48 -0.37
C LYS A 122 6.96 -14.89 -0.70
N LEU A 123 6.15 -15.23 0.31
CA LEU A 123 4.74 -15.59 0.16
C LEU A 123 3.86 -14.43 0.66
N PRO A 124 2.66 -14.24 0.09
CA PRO A 124 1.64 -13.33 0.63
C PRO A 124 1.43 -13.51 2.14
N PRO A 125 1.22 -12.44 2.93
CA PRO A 125 0.91 -12.58 4.36
C PRO A 125 -0.38 -13.38 4.53
N THR A 126 -0.55 -14.05 5.67
CA THR A 126 -1.83 -14.70 6.01
C THR A 126 -2.90 -13.65 6.29
N SER A 127 -4.18 -14.00 6.14
CA SER A 127 -5.29 -13.07 6.46
C SER A 127 -5.23 -12.57 7.92
N SER A 128 -4.72 -13.40 8.85
CA SER A 128 -4.50 -13.01 10.25
C SER A 128 -3.39 -11.95 10.41
N ALA A 129 -2.26 -12.10 9.72
CA ALA A 129 -1.19 -11.10 9.76
C ALA A 129 -1.63 -9.79 9.08
N ALA A 130 -2.31 -9.90 7.94
CA ALA A 130 -2.87 -8.78 7.21
C ALA A 130 -3.86 -7.97 8.05
N LYS A 131 -4.72 -8.62 8.84
CA LYS A 131 -5.64 -7.95 9.77
C LYS A 131 -4.93 -6.96 10.71
N PHE A 132 -3.78 -7.33 11.27
CA PHE A 132 -3.05 -6.45 12.18
C PHE A 132 -2.29 -5.36 11.43
N HIS A 133 -1.77 -5.66 10.24
CA HIS A 133 -1.20 -4.65 9.35
C HIS A 133 -2.24 -3.58 9.00
N SER A 134 -3.42 -3.98 8.54
CA SER A 134 -4.53 -3.08 8.21
C SER A 134 -4.93 -2.20 9.40
N LYS A 135 -4.91 -2.72 10.63
CA LYS A 135 -5.19 -1.90 11.82
C LYS A 135 -4.13 -0.82 12.05
N ARG A 136 -2.85 -1.13 11.89
CA ARG A 136 -1.76 -0.14 12.03
C ARG A 136 -1.83 0.92 10.94
N VAL A 137 -2.08 0.49 9.70
CA VAL A 137 -2.29 1.39 8.56
C VAL A 137 -3.46 2.33 8.83
N TYR A 138 -4.58 1.81 9.32
CA TYR A 138 -5.74 2.62 9.66
C TYR A 138 -5.43 3.64 10.75
N LEU A 139 -4.82 3.20 11.87
CA LEU A 139 -4.43 4.09 12.96
C LEU A 139 -3.55 5.24 12.42
N GLN A 140 -2.52 4.91 11.65
CA GLN A 140 -1.60 5.89 11.11
C GLN A 140 -2.28 6.90 10.16
N VAL A 141 -3.16 6.42 9.28
CA VAL A 141 -3.91 7.29 8.35
C VAL A 141 -4.82 8.24 9.12
N GLN A 142 -5.51 7.76 10.16
CA GLN A 142 -6.40 8.58 10.97
C GLN A 142 -5.62 9.63 11.78
N GLU A 143 -4.48 9.26 12.37
CA GLU A 143 -3.60 10.21 13.06
C GLU A 143 -3.14 11.35 12.14
N TRP A 144 -2.65 11.02 10.93
CA TRP A 144 -2.25 12.05 9.96
C TRP A 144 -3.40 12.94 9.53
N LYS A 145 -4.60 12.38 9.38
CA LYS A 145 -5.79 13.13 9.00
C LYS A 145 -6.21 14.12 10.11
N HIS A 146 -6.22 13.67 11.37
CA HIS A 146 -6.55 14.54 12.50
C HIS A 146 -5.47 15.63 12.72
N LEU A 147 -4.18 15.29 12.56
CA LEU A 147 -3.10 16.28 12.64
C LEU A 147 -3.22 17.35 11.57
N ARG A 148 -3.64 16.99 10.35
CA ARG A 148 -3.90 17.96 9.28
C ARG A 148 -4.99 18.96 9.67
N GLU A 149 -6.06 18.49 10.31
CA GLU A 149 -7.16 19.34 10.77
C GLU A 149 -6.70 20.28 11.90
N ALA A 150 -5.93 19.77 12.86
CA ALA A 150 -5.40 20.54 13.99
C ALA A 150 -4.34 21.59 13.60
N LEU A 151 -3.57 21.35 12.54
CA LEU A 151 -2.53 22.26 12.04
C LEU A 151 -3.03 23.16 10.90
N SER A 152 -4.33 23.20 10.64
CA SER A 152 -4.86 24.12 9.64
C SER A 152 -4.60 25.55 10.12
N PRO A 153 -3.95 26.42 9.32
CA PRO A 153 -3.69 27.81 9.71
C PRO A 153 -4.97 28.66 9.84
N THR A 154 -6.13 28.07 9.60
CA THR A 154 -7.46 28.67 9.74
C THR A 154 -8.27 28.10 10.92
N ALA A 155 -7.70 27.17 11.69
CA ALA A 155 -8.33 26.57 12.87
C ALA A 155 -8.12 27.42 14.13
#